data_AF-A0A0R2Q388-F1
#
_entry.id   AF-A0A0R2Q388-F1
#
_cell.length_a   1.000
_cell.length_b   1.000
_cell.length_c   1.000
_cell.angle_alpha   90.00
_cell.angle_beta   90.00
_cell.angle_gamma   90.00
#
_symmetry.space_group_name_H-M   'P 1'
#
loop_
_entity.id
_entity.type
_entity.pdbx_description
1 polymer ?
#
loop_
_entity_poly.entity_id
_entity_poly.type
_entity_poly.pdbx_seq_one_letter_code
_entity_poly.pdbx_strand_id
1 'polypeptide(L)'
;LTRARERLYLSRAEYRSSWGAPNYNPPSRFLDEIPDALIDWNKSESGYISPPMTRRKYAPSALPKAAIKSNTLQLNIGDRVSHDTFGLGTVIALSGEAEKAEATINFGSYGDKRLLLRYAPVDKL
;
A
#
# COMPACT_ATOMS: atom_id res chain seq x y z
N LEU A 1 -12.30 12.67 -22.62
CA LEU A 1 -13.56 11.93 -22.80
C LEU A 1 -13.98 11.79 -24.28
N THR A 2 -14.05 12.89 -25.04
CA THR A 2 -14.69 12.99 -26.38
C THR A 2 -14.10 12.18 -27.54
N ARG A 3 -12.98 11.47 -27.33
CA ARG A 3 -12.42 10.57 -28.35
C ARG A 3 -13.07 9.19 -28.36
N ALA A 4 -13.60 8.73 -27.23
CA ALA A 4 -14.28 7.44 -27.15
C ALA A 4 -15.68 7.55 -27.77
N ARG A 5 -16.05 6.58 -28.62
CA ARG A 5 -17.36 6.52 -29.28
C ARG A 5 -18.37 5.61 -28.59
N GLU A 6 -17.89 4.49 -28.05
CA GLU A 6 -18.75 3.46 -27.45
C GLU A 6 -18.44 3.27 -25.96
N ARG A 7 -17.20 2.90 -25.63
CA ARG A 7 -16.76 2.63 -24.25
C ARG A 7 -15.52 3.43 -23.93
N LEU A 8 -15.50 4.02 -22.74
CA LEU A 8 -14.32 4.67 -22.17
C LEU A 8 -13.87 3.87 -20.95
N TYR A 9 -12.63 3.39 -21.00
CA TYR A 9 -11.98 2.82 -19.82
C TYR A 9 -10.96 3.82 -19.30
N LEU A 10 -11.04 4.09 -17.99
CA LEU A 10 -10.06 4.88 -17.28
C LEU A 10 -9.28 3.95 -16.35
N SER A 11 -7.95 4.06 -16.37
CA SER A 11 -7.09 3.35 -15.45
C SER A 11 -6.13 4.32 -14.79
N ARG A 12 -5.87 4.10 -13.50
CA ARG A 12 -4.84 4.81 -12.75
C ARG A 12 -3.94 3.81 -12.05
N ALA A 13 -2.70 4.22 -11.84
CA ALA A 13 -1.76 3.50 -10.99
C ALA A 13 -1.35 4.44 -9.87
N GLU A 14 -1.45 3.96 -8.64
CA GLU A 14 -1.04 4.70 -7.45
C GLU A 14 0.50 4.89 -7.43
N TYR A 15 1.23 3.90 -7.97
CA TYR A 15 2.68 3.90 -8.09
C TYR A 15 3.09 3.69 -9.54
N ARG A 16 4.07 4.47 -10.00
CA ARG A 16 4.77 4.21 -11.26
C ARG A 16 6.27 4.37 -11.04
N SER A 17 7.03 3.37 -11.48
CA SER A 17 8.48 3.57 -11.64
C SER A 17 8.70 4.44 -12.87
N SER A 18 9.43 5.53 -12.70
CA SER A 18 9.84 6.41 -13.80
C SER A 18 11.30 6.76 -13.57
N TRP A 19 12.14 6.52 -14.59
CA TRP A 19 13.60 6.67 -14.48
C TRP A 19 14.23 5.92 -13.30
N GLY A 20 13.76 4.68 -13.03
CA GLY A 20 14.34 3.82 -11.99
C GLY A 20 13.95 4.18 -10.55
N ALA A 21 13.19 5.25 -10.34
CA ALA A 21 12.66 5.63 -9.03
C ALA A 21 11.14 5.44 -8.97
N PRO A 22 10.59 4.88 -7.87
CA PRO A 22 9.15 4.84 -7.67
C PRO A 22 8.60 6.25 -7.40
N ASN A 23 7.54 6.62 -8.13
CA ASN A 23 6.82 7.87 -7.94
C ASN A 23 5.34 7.60 -7.66
N TYR A 24 4.79 8.32 -6.68
CA TYR A 24 3.38 8.25 -6.30
C TYR A 24 2.57 9.22 -7.15
N ASN A 25 1.45 8.74 -7.68
CA ASN A 25 0.56 9.54 -8.50
C ASN A 25 -0.81 9.62 -7.81
N PRO A 26 -1.15 10.77 -7.18
CA PRO A 26 -2.47 10.95 -6.59
C PRO A 26 -3.56 10.79 -7.67
N PRO A 27 -4.81 10.47 -7.26
CA PRO A 27 -5.92 10.44 -8.21
C PRO A 27 -6.04 11.79 -8.94
N SER A 28 -6.41 11.74 -10.21
CA SER A 28 -6.66 12.96 -10.97
C SER A 28 -7.92 13.63 -10.42
N ARG A 29 -7.87 14.95 -10.17
CA ARG A 29 -9.05 15.74 -9.72
C ARG A 29 -10.27 15.57 -10.63
N PHE A 30 -10.04 15.32 -11.92
CA PHE A 30 -11.11 15.15 -12.90
C PHE A 30 -11.91 13.85 -12.70
N LEU A 31 -11.43 12.92 -11.86
CA LEU A 31 -12.21 11.74 -11.49
C LEU A 31 -13.39 12.13 -10.59
N ASP A 32 -13.22 13.12 -9.71
CA ASP A 32 -14.27 13.58 -8.79
C ASP A 32 -15.35 14.41 -9.53
N GLU A 33 -15.01 14.93 -10.71
CA GLU A 33 -15.95 15.66 -11.57
C GLU A 33 -16.86 14.73 -12.38
N ILE A 34 -16.57 13.43 -12.44
CA ILE A 34 -17.39 12.45 -13.17
C ILE A 34 -18.53 12.01 -12.24
N PRO A 35 -19.81 12.15 -12.65
CA PRO A 35 -20.93 11.67 -11.85
C PRO A 35 -20.83 10.17 -11.55
N ASP A 36 -20.90 9.79 -10.27
CA ASP A 36 -20.75 8.40 -9.80
C ASP A 36 -21.72 7.42 -10.48
N ALA A 37 -22.92 7.88 -10.85
CA ALA A 37 -23.93 7.08 -11.53
C ALA A 37 -23.48 6.58 -12.93
N LEU A 38 -22.45 7.21 -13.52
CA LEU A 38 -21.88 6.84 -14.82
C LEU A 38 -20.65 5.94 -14.70
N ILE A 39 -20.16 5.72 -13.48
CA ILE A 39 -18.95 4.95 -13.23
C ILE A 39 -19.35 3.52 -12.91
N ASP A 40 -18.97 2.60 -13.80
CA ASP A 40 -18.93 1.18 -13.47
C ASP A 40 -17.55 0.84 -12.94
N TRP A 41 -17.48 0.59 -11.63
CA TRP A 41 -16.23 0.17 -11.01
C TRP A 41 -15.98 -1.29 -11.36
N ASN A 42 -14.94 -1.53 -12.17
CA ASN A 42 -14.27 -2.82 -12.27
C ASN A 42 -13.60 -3.13 -10.92
N LYS A 43 -14.38 -3.33 -9.85
CA LYS A 43 -14.00 -4.25 -8.79
C LYS A 43 -13.98 -5.58 -9.50
N SER A 44 -12.81 -5.96 -9.97
CA SER A 44 -12.59 -7.36 -10.22
C SER A 44 -12.92 -8.04 -8.89
N GLU A 45 -14.05 -8.75 -8.85
CA GLU A 45 -14.03 -10.11 -8.36
C GLU A 45 -12.94 -10.83 -9.16
N SER A 46 -11.69 -10.49 -8.85
CA SER A 46 -10.55 -11.34 -9.09
C SER A 46 -10.81 -12.53 -8.18
N GLY A 47 -11.77 -13.37 -8.58
CA GLY A 47 -11.73 -14.78 -8.34
C GLY A 47 -10.37 -15.20 -8.88
N TYR A 48 -9.38 -15.12 -8.02
CA TYR A 48 -8.26 -16.02 -8.05
C TYR A 48 -8.93 -17.39 -8.07
N ILE A 49 -9.13 -17.93 -9.28
CA ILE A 49 -9.39 -19.34 -9.49
C ILE A 49 -8.15 -19.99 -8.92
N SER A 50 -8.22 -20.32 -7.63
CA SER A 50 -7.20 -21.09 -6.96
C SER A 50 -7.23 -22.44 -7.67
N PRO A 51 -6.18 -22.82 -8.42
CA PRO A 51 -6.15 -24.16 -8.99
C PRO A 51 -6.27 -25.16 -7.82
N PRO A 52 -7.03 -26.25 -7.97
CA PRO A 52 -7.19 -27.23 -6.90
C PRO A 52 -5.81 -27.80 -6.58
N MET A 53 -5.30 -27.44 -5.39
CA MET A 53 -4.00 -27.87 -4.90
C MET A 53 -4.07 -29.38 -4.65
N THR A 54 -3.55 -30.17 -5.59
CA THR A 54 -3.32 -31.59 -5.35
C THR A 54 -2.32 -31.71 -4.20
N ARG A 55 -2.78 -32.32 -3.11
CA ARG A 55 -2.10 -32.38 -1.82
C ARG A 55 -0.91 -33.32 -1.92
N ARG A 56 0.23 -32.82 -2.40
CA ARG A 56 1.50 -33.54 -2.42
C ARG A 56 2.03 -33.57 -0.98
N LYS A 57 1.93 -34.72 -0.31
CA LYS A 57 2.45 -34.94 1.05
C LYS A 57 3.99 -34.86 1.01
N TYR A 58 4.55 -33.70 1.33
CA TYR A 58 5.96 -33.55 1.66
C TYR A 58 6.14 -33.70 3.18
N ALA A 59 7.10 -34.56 3.55
CA ALA A 59 7.57 -34.76 4.91
C ALA A 59 8.07 -33.43 5.54
N PRO A 60 8.02 -33.27 6.87
CA PRO A 60 8.37 -32.01 7.52
C PRO A 60 9.88 -31.79 7.47
N SER A 61 10.34 -31.04 6.47
CA SER A 61 11.58 -30.27 6.63
C SER A 61 11.24 -29.10 7.54
N ALA A 62 11.94 -29.01 8.66
CA ALA A 62 11.77 -27.94 9.64
C ALA A 62 11.76 -26.58 8.93
N LEU A 63 10.63 -25.87 8.98
CA LEU A 63 10.58 -24.51 8.51
C LEU A 63 11.57 -23.70 9.36
N PRO A 64 12.50 -22.94 8.76
CA PRO A 64 13.09 -21.85 9.52
C PRO A 64 11.92 -20.96 9.93
N LYS A 65 11.71 -20.79 11.24
CA LYS A 65 10.84 -19.74 11.78
C LYS A 65 11.19 -18.49 10.99
N ALA A 66 10.26 -18.03 10.14
CA ALA A 66 10.39 -16.73 9.52
C ALA A 66 10.53 -15.76 10.68
N ALA A 67 11.78 -15.32 10.91
CA ALA A 67 12.05 -14.28 11.87
C ALA A 67 11.13 -13.14 11.45
N ILE A 68 10.18 -12.82 12.32
CA ILE A 68 9.56 -11.50 12.33
C ILE A 68 10.78 -10.59 12.39
N LYS A 69 11.18 -10.05 11.24
CA LYS A 69 12.21 -9.04 11.19
C LYS A 69 11.57 -7.89 11.91
N SER A 70 11.78 -7.82 13.23
CA SER A 70 11.71 -6.58 13.97
C SER A 70 12.84 -5.74 13.40
N ASN A 71 12.60 -5.23 12.19
CA ASN A 71 13.43 -4.23 11.61
C ASN A 71 13.18 -3.08 12.56
N THR A 72 14.12 -2.83 13.46
CA THR A 72 14.20 -1.57 14.19
C THR A 72 14.43 -0.53 13.10
N LEU A 73 13.34 -0.20 12.40
CA LEU A 73 13.32 0.73 11.30
C LEU A 73 13.69 2.05 11.95
N GLN A 74 14.94 2.43 11.81
CA GLN A 74 15.39 3.76 12.15
C GLN A 74 14.78 4.69 11.11
N LEU A 75 13.54 5.09 11.41
CA LEU A 75 12.83 6.13 10.71
C LEU A 75 13.27 7.46 11.28
N ASN A 76 13.38 8.43 10.39
CA ASN A 76 13.59 9.83 10.71
C ASN A 76 12.33 10.61 10.36
N ILE A 77 12.16 11.76 11.01
CA ILE A 77 11.11 12.71 10.63
C ILE A 77 11.38 13.17 9.19
N GLY A 78 10.35 13.12 8.36
CA GLY A 78 10.43 13.40 6.93
C GLY A 78 10.64 12.16 6.05
N ASP A 79 10.94 11.00 6.62
CA ASP A 79 11.05 9.77 5.84
C ASP A 79 9.71 9.38 5.22
N ARG A 80 9.78 8.80 4.02
CA ARG A 80 8.63 8.23 3.33
C ARG A 80 8.51 6.76 3.68
N VAL A 81 7.31 6.34 4.03
CA VAL A 81 7.00 4.97 4.45
C VAL A 81 5.81 4.44 3.68
N SER A 82 5.83 3.15 3.38
CA SER A 82 4.71 2.42 2.79
C SER A 82 4.07 1.53 3.85
N HIS A 83 2.74 1.56 3.95
CA HIS A 83 1.96 0.71 4.83
C HIS A 83 0.90 -0.06 4.02
N ASP A 84 0.70 -1.34 4.33
CA ASP A 84 -0.22 -2.22 3.60
C ASP A 84 -1.67 -1.70 3.55
N THR A 85 -2.21 -1.25 4.68
CA THR A 85 -3.59 -0.72 4.77
C THR A 85 -3.75 0.75 4.31
N PHE A 86 -2.77 1.60 4.61
CA PHE A 86 -2.91 3.06 4.47
C PHE A 86 -2.15 3.63 3.27
N GLY A 87 -1.34 2.81 2.60
CA GLY A 87 -0.51 3.24 1.48
C GLY A 87 0.72 4.02 1.93
N LEU A 88 1.19 4.95 1.10
CA LEU A 88 2.32 5.81 1.43
C LEU A 88 1.96 6.90 2.42
N GLY A 89 2.87 7.15 3.33
CA GLY A 89 2.83 8.33 4.17
C GLY A 89 4.20 8.93 4.45
N THR A 90 4.18 10.13 5.02
CA THR A 90 5.38 10.84 5.47
C THR A 90 5.39 10.87 6.99
N VAL A 91 6.51 10.50 7.60
CA VAL A 91 6.69 10.58 9.04
C VAL A 91 6.74 12.05 9.46
N ILE A 92 5.75 12.52 10.21
CA ILE A 92 5.70 13.89 10.75
C ILE A 92 6.38 13.96 12.12
N ALA A 93 6.21 12.92 12.93
CA ALA A 93 6.75 12.89 14.27
C ALA A 93 7.10 11.46 14.69
N LEU A 94 8.11 11.36 15.53
CA LEU A 94 8.53 10.13 16.20
C LEU A 94 8.52 10.39 17.68
N SER A 95 7.94 9.47 18.44
CA SER A 95 7.87 9.55 19.89
C SER A 95 8.06 8.18 20.52
N GLY A 96 8.68 8.14 21.69
CA GLY A 96 8.99 6.88 22.39
C GLY A 96 10.34 6.28 21.99
N GLU A 97 10.84 5.42 22.86
CA GLU A 97 12.14 4.75 22.70
C GLU A 97 11.96 3.26 22.44
N ALA A 98 12.85 2.72 21.59
CA ALA A 98 13.04 1.30 21.32
C ALA A 98 11.75 0.49 21.09
N GLU A 99 11.20 -0.14 22.13
CA GLU A 99 10.05 -1.04 22.04
C GLU A 99 8.69 -0.34 21.96
N LYS A 100 8.61 0.92 22.41
CA LYS A 100 7.40 1.74 22.39
C LYS A 100 7.52 2.89 21.39
N ALA A 101 8.39 2.76 20.40
CA ALA A 101 8.53 3.76 19.36
C ALA A 101 7.23 3.85 18.53
N GLU A 102 6.66 5.05 18.52
CA GLU A 102 5.47 5.43 17.80
C GLU A 102 5.84 6.45 16.72
N ALA A 103 5.29 6.25 15.53
CA ALA A 103 5.40 7.20 14.42
C ALA A 103 4.04 7.78 14.11
N THR A 104 3.97 9.12 14.04
CA THR A 104 2.84 9.82 13.44
C THR A 104 3.15 10.00 11.96
N ILE A 105 2.36 9.35 11.12
CA ILE A 105 2.53 9.33 9.67
C ILE A 105 1.32 9.99 9.02
N ASN A 106 1.55 10.97 8.14
CA ASN A 106 0.52 11.54 7.29
C ASN A 106 0.37 10.68 6.03
N PHE A 107 -0.79 10.07 5.87
CA PHE A 107 -1.12 9.24 4.70
C PHE A 107 -1.89 10.02 3.62
N GLY A 108 -1.82 11.36 3.64
CA GLY A 108 -2.55 12.22 2.72
C GLY A 108 -4.07 12.05 2.85
N SER A 109 -4.66 11.18 2.03
CA SER A 109 -6.11 10.93 1.99
C SER A 109 -6.69 10.35 3.27
N TYR A 110 -5.89 9.61 4.05
CA TYR A 110 -6.33 9.03 5.34
C TYR A 110 -5.99 9.90 6.56
N GLY A 111 -5.38 11.08 6.34
CA GLY A 111 -4.93 11.98 7.39
C GLY A 111 -3.76 11.42 8.21
N ASP A 112 -3.61 11.96 9.42
CA ASP A 112 -2.53 11.58 10.34
C ASP A 112 -2.91 10.33 11.14
N LYS A 113 -2.04 9.32 11.13
CA LYS A 113 -2.20 8.10 11.94
C LYS A 113 -0.99 7.89 12.82
N ARG A 114 -1.26 7.53 14.08
CA ARG A 114 -0.23 7.13 15.05
C ARG A 114 -0.10 5.62 15.03
N LEU A 115 1.09 5.13 14.70
CA LEU A 115 1.39 3.71 14.54
C LEU A 115 2.57 3.30 15.42
N LEU A 116 2.47 2.15 16.08
CA LEU A 116 3.57 1.56 16.84
C LEU A 116 4.51 0.83 15.88
N LEU A 117 5.76 1.27 15.78
CA LEU A 117 6.75 0.78 14.80
C LEU A 117 7.03 -0.72 14.92
N ARG A 118 6.90 -1.28 16.14
CA ARG A 118 7.11 -2.72 16.39
C ARG A 118 6.05 -3.60 15.72
N TYR A 119 4.84 -3.10 15.55
CA TYR A 119 3.69 -3.88 15.08
C TYR A 119 3.18 -3.41 13.73
N ALA A 120 3.57 -2.22 13.29
CA ALA A 120 3.19 -1.69 12.00
C ALA A 120 4.09 -2.30 10.90
N PRO A 121 3.51 -2.99 9.90
CA PRO A 121 4.24 -3.43 8.71
C PRO A 121 4.51 -2.20 7.83
N VAL A 122 5.51 -1.39 8.23
CA VAL A 122 5.96 -0.22 7.49
C VAL A 122 7.31 -0.49 6.84
N ASP A 123 7.39 -0.27 5.53
CA ASP A 123 8.62 -0.32 4.77
C ASP A 123 9.10 1.10 4.47
N LYS A 124 10.37 1.39 4.80
CA LYS A 124 11.01 2.66 4.46
C LYS A 124 11.39 2.65 2.97
N LEU A 125 11.08 3.74 2.27
CA LEU A 125 11.46 3.98 0.88
C LEU A 125 12.64 4.92 0.74
#